data_AF-A0A9E2R992-F1
#
_entry.id   AF-A0A9E2R992-F1
#
_cell.length_a   1.000
_cell.length_b   1.000
_cell.length_c   1.000
_cell.angle_alpha   90.00
_cell.angle_beta   90.00
_cell.angle_gamma   90.00
#
_symmetry.space_group_name_H-M   'P 1'
#
loop_
_entity.id
_entity.type
_entity.pdbx_description
1 polymer ?
#
loop_
_entity_poly.entity_id
_entity_poly.type
_entity_poly.pdbx_seq_one_letter_code
_entity_poly.pdbx_strand_id
1 'polypeptide(L)'
;MNTRPALNPATRQASATGRSACSAALMVLLLGASVSAGTAAEPVPARSVRDFLDSIGVCTHIGQGIDDPSRTAAALAYVGIRNLRDDGSSRHVQDWIAVHAQTGVRVVLTASGPDDRTRTSLLRMSRELAAAGALLALEGPNEPNNWAVTYHGQQSRADATFLPVAQWQQALYAAAKNDPVLKHYPVFHSSEAGGAEPDNVGLQFLAIPPDAATLMPSGTRYADFANVHNYICRKPQIIDNMAWLNADPVFRGWSDGLYVEYGKTWRKGFAGYSDADLRRLPRVTTETGWVTGGKGLTEEQQGRLYLNLYLAQFKQRFKYTFIYMLRDAGGSDSG
;
A
#
# COMPACT_ATOMS: atom_id res chain seq x y z
N MET A 1 -50.09 -32.78 39.04
CA MET A 1 -51.01 -32.79 40.19
C MET A 1 -50.46 -31.85 41.26
N ASN A 2 -51.24 -30.82 41.58
CA ASN A 2 -51.39 -30.16 42.90
C ASN A 2 -50.70 -30.90 44.08
N THR A 3 -50.02 -30.28 45.04
CA THR A 3 -50.35 -29.05 45.79
C THR A 3 -49.20 -28.67 46.74
N ARG A 4 -49.04 -27.35 46.97
CA ARG A 4 -48.42 -26.69 48.15
C ARG A 4 -49.00 -27.19 49.50
N PRO A 5 -48.33 -27.05 50.67
CA PRO A 5 -48.34 -25.78 51.47
C PRO A 5 -47.03 -25.47 52.26
N ALA A 6 -46.60 -24.20 52.36
CA ALA A 6 -46.77 -23.22 53.48
C ALA A 6 -45.56 -23.20 54.47
N LEU A 7 -44.73 -22.14 54.45
CA LEU A 7 -44.75 -20.91 55.28
C LEU A 7 -44.31 -21.14 56.75
N ASN A 8 -43.06 -20.82 57.11
CA ASN A 8 -42.55 -19.56 57.74
C ASN A 8 -42.76 -19.52 59.28
N PRO A 9 -42.17 -18.59 60.08
CA PRO A 9 -40.90 -17.85 60.05
C PRO A 9 -40.21 -17.81 61.45
N ALA A 10 -39.20 -16.94 61.62
CA ALA A 10 -38.83 -16.12 62.80
C ALA A 10 -37.40 -16.38 63.35
N THR A 11 -36.41 -15.52 63.07
CA THR A 11 -36.01 -14.24 63.73
C THR A 11 -35.52 -14.31 65.18
N ARG A 12 -34.24 -13.94 65.37
CA ARG A 12 -33.63 -12.99 66.36
C ARG A 12 -32.23 -13.48 66.75
N GLN A 13 -31.14 -12.79 66.39
CA GLN A 13 -30.52 -11.57 66.95
C GLN A 13 -29.62 -11.79 68.17
N ALA A 14 -28.49 -11.06 68.16
CA ALA A 14 -27.57 -10.68 69.25
C ALA A 14 -26.58 -11.76 69.74
N SER A 15 -25.30 -11.73 69.37
CA SER A 15 -24.18 -10.81 69.74
C SER A 15 -23.52 -11.15 71.09
N ALA A 16 -22.23 -11.46 71.07
CA ALA A 16 -21.24 -11.03 72.08
C ALA A 16 -19.82 -11.51 71.71
N THR A 17 -18.90 -10.54 71.61
CA THR A 17 -17.52 -10.50 72.17
C THR A 17 -16.86 -11.84 72.57
N GLY A 18 -15.62 -12.19 72.26
CA GLY A 18 -14.42 -11.42 71.96
C GLY A 18 -13.21 -12.09 72.65
N ARG A 19 -12.03 -11.95 72.03
CA ARG A 19 -10.64 -12.19 72.55
C ARG A 19 -10.03 -13.60 72.46
N SER A 20 -8.93 -13.64 71.66
CA SER A 20 -7.55 -14.09 71.97
C SER A 20 -7.34 -15.48 72.60
N ALA A 21 -6.36 -16.31 72.23
CA ALA A 21 -5.21 -16.24 71.33
C ALA A 21 -4.63 -17.66 71.17
N CYS A 22 -3.82 -17.88 70.12
CA CYS A 22 -2.71 -18.86 69.96
C CYS A 22 -2.95 -20.34 70.32
N SER A 23 -2.50 -21.36 69.61
CA SER A 23 -1.75 -21.55 68.37
C SER A 23 -1.79 -23.07 68.15
N ALA A 24 -2.13 -23.54 66.97
CA ALA A 24 -1.77 -24.88 66.53
C ALA A 24 -1.54 -24.83 65.03
N ALA A 25 -0.28 -24.94 64.65
CA ALA A 25 0.18 -24.94 63.28
C ALA A 25 -0.38 -26.15 62.53
N LEU A 26 -1.13 -25.89 61.46
CA LEU A 26 -1.38 -26.87 60.40
C LEU A 26 -0.78 -26.28 59.13
N MET A 27 0.42 -26.76 58.81
CA MET A 27 1.16 -26.42 57.61
C MET A 27 0.48 -27.12 56.42
N VAL A 28 -0.50 -26.44 55.81
CA VAL A 28 -1.08 -26.87 54.55
C VAL A 28 -0.13 -26.41 53.44
N LEU A 29 0.58 -27.37 52.81
CA LEU A 29 1.20 -27.15 51.51
C LEU A 29 0.08 -26.91 50.49
N LEU A 30 -0.32 -25.65 50.32
CA LEU A 30 -1.02 -25.21 49.12
C LEU A 30 0.03 -25.09 48.02
N LEU A 31 0.10 -26.09 47.14
CA LEU A 31 0.65 -25.90 45.81
C LEU A 31 -0.21 -24.81 45.13
N GLY A 32 0.25 -23.56 45.24
CA GLY A 32 -0.24 -22.48 44.42
C GLY A 32 0.18 -22.76 42.98
N ALA A 33 -0.68 -23.43 42.23
CA ALA A 33 -0.66 -23.33 40.78
C ALA A 33 -0.96 -21.87 40.45
N SER A 34 0.10 -21.07 40.29
CA SER A 34 0.01 -19.77 39.64
C SER A 34 -0.47 -20.04 38.22
N VAL A 35 -1.78 -19.97 38.02
CA VAL A 35 -2.33 -19.74 36.69
C VAL A 35 -1.75 -18.40 36.28
N SER A 36 -0.70 -18.42 35.45
CA SER A 36 -0.26 -17.20 34.77
C SER A 36 -1.50 -16.64 34.10
N ALA A 37 -1.98 -15.50 34.60
CA ALA A 37 -2.97 -14.72 33.90
C ALA A 37 -2.38 -14.51 32.50
N GLY A 38 -2.95 -15.18 31.50
CA GLY A 38 -2.56 -15.00 30.12
C GLY A 38 -2.57 -13.51 29.87
N THR A 39 -1.43 -12.95 29.51
CA THR A 39 -1.30 -11.54 29.14
C THR A 39 -2.43 -11.24 28.17
N ALA A 40 -3.40 -10.44 28.60
CA ALA A 40 -4.49 -10.01 27.73
C ALA A 40 -3.82 -9.44 26.48
N ALA A 41 -4.15 -9.99 25.30
CA ALA A 41 -3.61 -9.49 24.05
C ALA A 41 -3.83 -7.98 24.01
N GLU A 42 -2.79 -7.21 23.66
CA GLU A 42 -2.92 -5.77 23.63
C GLU A 42 -4.13 -5.38 22.77
N PRO A 43 -4.99 -4.45 23.24
CA PRO A 43 -6.15 -4.03 22.48
C PRO A 43 -5.72 -3.57 21.09
N VAL A 44 -6.16 -4.26 20.04
CA VAL A 44 -5.89 -3.84 18.66
C VAL A 44 -6.74 -2.58 18.41
N PRO A 45 -6.13 -1.41 18.15
CA PRO A 45 -6.90 -0.21 17.89
C PRO A 45 -7.79 -0.43 16.67
N ALA A 46 -9.09 -0.17 16.83
CA ALA A 46 -10.02 -0.22 15.72
C ALA A 46 -9.58 0.76 14.63
N ARG A 47 -9.57 0.32 13.38
CA ARG A 47 -9.31 1.19 12.23
C ARG A 47 -10.63 1.61 11.60
N SER A 48 -10.65 2.85 11.12
CA SER A 48 -11.80 3.41 10.42
C SER A 48 -12.10 2.60 9.15
N VAL A 49 -13.36 2.19 9.00
CA VAL A 49 -13.85 1.60 7.73
C VAL A 49 -13.69 2.59 6.58
N ARG A 50 -13.85 3.90 6.86
CA ARG A 50 -13.61 4.93 5.85
C ARG A 50 -12.15 4.92 5.38
N ASP A 51 -11.18 4.74 6.29
CA ASP A 51 -9.77 4.67 5.91
C ASP A 51 -9.48 3.44 5.04
N PHE A 52 -10.15 2.32 5.33
CA PHE A 52 -10.06 1.12 4.50
C PHE A 52 -10.61 1.40 3.10
N LEU A 53 -11.85 1.90 2.98
CA LEU A 53 -12.47 2.20 1.70
C LEU A 53 -11.67 3.27 0.91
N ASP A 54 -11.11 4.27 1.59
CA ASP A 54 -10.26 5.29 0.98
C ASP A 54 -8.92 4.74 0.48
N SER A 55 -8.49 3.56 0.92
CA SER A 55 -7.27 2.90 0.45
C SER A 55 -7.47 2.10 -0.86
N ILE A 56 -8.72 1.82 -1.24
CA ILE A 56 -9.05 0.96 -2.38
C ILE A 56 -8.95 1.76 -3.67
N GLY A 57 -8.14 1.29 -4.60
CA GLY A 57 -7.97 1.86 -5.93
C GLY A 57 -7.86 0.79 -7.01
N VAL A 58 -7.92 1.23 -8.26
CA VAL A 58 -7.84 0.36 -9.44
C VAL A 58 -7.11 1.09 -10.58
N CYS A 59 -6.42 0.34 -11.42
CA CYS A 59 -5.79 0.87 -12.62
C CYS A 59 -6.78 0.94 -13.78
N THR A 60 -6.69 2.01 -14.56
CA THR A 60 -7.45 2.23 -15.80
C THR A 60 -6.51 2.62 -16.93
N HIS A 61 -7.05 2.62 -18.15
CA HIS A 61 -6.35 2.99 -19.38
C HIS A 61 -7.09 4.10 -20.13
N ILE A 62 -7.66 5.07 -19.40
CA ILE A 62 -8.34 6.24 -19.98
C ILE A 62 -7.32 7.12 -20.70
N GLY A 63 -6.14 7.31 -20.09
CA GLY A 63 -5.09 8.15 -20.68
C GLY A 63 -4.53 7.60 -21.99
N GLN A 64 -4.69 6.29 -22.21
CA GLN A 64 -4.33 5.59 -23.44
C GLN A 64 -5.49 5.55 -24.46
N GLY A 65 -6.69 6.04 -24.09
CA GLY A 65 -7.88 6.02 -24.93
C GLY A 65 -8.54 4.64 -25.06
N ILE A 66 -8.22 3.68 -24.18
CA ILE A 66 -8.77 2.32 -24.23
C ILE A 66 -10.02 2.21 -23.37
N ASP A 67 -9.98 2.74 -22.15
CA ASP A 67 -11.13 2.75 -21.26
C ASP A 67 -12.07 3.91 -21.56
N ASP A 68 -13.34 3.60 -21.85
CA ASP A 68 -14.37 4.62 -21.98
C ASP A 68 -14.65 5.31 -20.63
N PRO A 69 -14.53 6.65 -20.52
CA PRO A 69 -14.69 7.37 -19.26
C PRO A 69 -16.08 7.19 -18.63
N SER A 70 -17.14 7.21 -19.45
CA SER A 70 -18.52 7.12 -18.95
C SER A 70 -18.82 5.75 -18.35
N ARG A 71 -18.39 4.70 -19.04
CA ARG A 71 -18.47 3.32 -18.52
C ARG A 71 -17.60 3.18 -17.29
N THR A 72 -16.47 3.88 -17.21
CA THR A 72 -15.54 3.80 -16.07
C THR A 72 -16.19 4.39 -14.85
N ALA A 73 -16.81 5.57 -14.98
CA ALA A 73 -17.61 6.16 -13.92
C ALA A 73 -18.74 5.22 -13.43
N ALA A 74 -19.48 4.60 -14.35
CA ALA A 74 -20.55 3.66 -14.00
C ALA A 74 -20.03 2.43 -13.23
N ALA A 75 -18.92 1.85 -13.67
CA ALA A 75 -18.30 0.71 -12.98
C ALA A 75 -17.84 1.09 -11.57
N LEU A 76 -17.11 2.21 -11.43
CA LEU A 76 -16.60 2.69 -10.15
C LEU A 76 -17.72 3.01 -9.16
N ALA A 77 -18.81 3.64 -9.63
CA ALA A 77 -19.99 3.92 -8.81
C ALA A 77 -20.64 2.62 -8.31
N TYR A 78 -20.69 1.58 -9.14
CA TYR A 78 -21.25 0.28 -8.76
C TYR A 78 -20.39 -0.44 -7.71
N VAL A 79 -19.07 -0.52 -7.92
CA VAL A 79 -18.17 -1.27 -7.02
C VAL A 79 -17.75 -0.47 -5.77
N GLY A 80 -17.91 0.86 -5.78
CA GLY A 80 -17.58 1.73 -4.66
C GLY A 80 -16.08 2.00 -4.47
N ILE A 81 -15.27 1.81 -5.52
CA ILE A 81 -13.82 2.13 -5.50
C ILE A 81 -13.63 3.65 -5.48
N ARG A 82 -12.60 4.14 -4.76
CA ARG A 82 -12.42 5.57 -4.47
C ARG A 82 -11.20 6.21 -5.12
N ASN A 83 -10.35 5.41 -5.77
CA ASN A 83 -9.13 5.91 -6.38
C ASN A 83 -8.86 5.24 -7.73
N LEU A 84 -8.29 6.01 -8.65
CA LEU A 84 -7.81 5.56 -9.94
C LEU A 84 -6.31 5.78 -10.07
N ARG A 85 -5.65 4.90 -10.80
CA ARG A 85 -4.32 5.13 -11.34
C ARG A 85 -4.35 4.97 -12.85
N ASP A 86 -3.70 5.88 -13.57
CA ASP A 86 -3.68 5.87 -15.03
C ASP A 86 -2.37 6.46 -15.58
N ASP A 87 -2.09 6.17 -16.84
CA ASP A 87 -0.99 6.80 -17.58
C ASP A 87 -1.39 8.23 -17.99
N GLY A 88 -0.57 9.20 -17.60
CA GLY A 88 -0.85 10.62 -17.85
C GLY A 88 -0.85 10.98 -19.34
N SER A 89 -1.94 11.61 -19.78
CA SER A 89 -2.13 12.12 -21.14
C SER A 89 -2.94 13.41 -21.10
N SER A 90 -2.36 14.48 -21.64
CA SER A 90 -3.00 15.81 -21.58
C SER A 90 -4.29 15.91 -22.37
N ARG A 91 -4.57 14.91 -23.23
CA ARG A 91 -5.80 14.81 -24.00
C ARG A 91 -6.99 14.38 -23.16
N HIS A 92 -6.75 13.69 -22.04
CA HIS A 92 -7.77 13.00 -21.24
C HIS A 92 -7.98 13.62 -19.85
N VAL A 93 -7.41 14.80 -19.58
CA VAL A 93 -7.59 15.47 -18.28
C VAL A 93 -9.06 15.72 -17.97
N GLN A 94 -9.82 16.18 -18.97
CA GLN A 94 -11.25 16.43 -18.80
C GLN A 94 -12.05 15.14 -18.59
N ASP A 95 -11.59 14.01 -19.14
CA ASP A 95 -12.22 12.72 -18.92
C ASP A 95 -12.07 12.27 -17.46
N TRP A 96 -10.86 12.38 -16.88
CA TRP A 96 -10.66 12.09 -15.46
C TRP A 96 -11.44 13.04 -14.55
N ILE A 97 -11.53 14.33 -14.89
CA ILE A 97 -12.36 15.29 -14.15
C ILE A 97 -13.84 14.92 -14.22
N ALA A 98 -14.34 14.51 -15.38
CA ALA A 98 -15.71 14.06 -15.56
C ALA A 98 -16.02 12.79 -14.75
N VAL A 99 -15.08 11.82 -14.73
CA VAL A 99 -15.19 10.63 -13.88
C VAL A 99 -15.20 11.00 -12.40
N HIS A 100 -14.31 11.90 -11.97
CA HIS A 100 -14.31 12.41 -10.59
C HIS A 100 -15.64 13.08 -10.23
N ALA A 101 -16.17 13.96 -11.08
CA ALA A 101 -17.43 14.65 -10.81
C ALA A 101 -18.62 13.70 -10.62
N GLN A 102 -18.61 12.54 -11.31
CA GLN A 102 -19.68 11.54 -11.22
C GLN A 102 -19.55 10.60 -10.02
N THR A 103 -18.33 10.36 -9.53
CA THR A 103 -18.04 9.25 -8.61
C THR A 103 -17.32 9.66 -7.33
N GLY A 104 -16.68 10.83 -7.32
CA GLY A 104 -15.78 11.30 -6.28
C GLY A 104 -14.40 10.63 -6.26
N VAL A 105 -14.07 9.76 -7.23
CA VAL A 105 -12.75 9.10 -7.24
C VAL A 105 -11.61 10.08 -7.44
N ARG A 106 -10.47 9.82 -6.81
CA ARG A 106 -9.26 10.63 -6.98
C ARG A 106 -8.22 9.90 -7.81
N VAL A 107 -7.42 10.64 -8.57
CA VAL A 107 -6.57 10.11 -9.64
C VAL A 107 -5.09 10.24 -9.29
N VAL A 108 -4.35 9.17 -9.48
CA VAL A 108 -2.88 9.13 -9.54
C VAL A 108 -2.47 9.10 -11.01
N LEU A 109 -1.58 10.01 -11.40
CA LEU A 109 -1.00 10.00 -12.74
C LEU A 109 0.46 9.58 -12.70
N THR A 110 0.82 8.66 -13.58
CA THR A 110 2.18 8.17 -13.84
C THR A 110 2.53 8.35 -15.32
N ALA A 111 3.72 7.90 -15.72
CA ALA A 111 4.05 7.68 -17.13
C ALA A 111 5.10 6.58 -17.29
N SER A 112 4.92 5.74 -18.31
CA SER A 112 5.94 4.80 -18.79
C SER A 112 6.95 5.49 -19.71
N GLY A 113 8.25 5.27 -19.47
CA GLY A 113 9.35 5.84 -20.26
C GLY A 113 9.35 7.37 -20.41
N PRO A 114 9.14 8.16 -19.33
CA PRO A 114 8.99 9.61 -19.44
C PRO A 114 10.28 10.32 -19.87
N ASP A 115 10.08 11.52 -20.43
CA ASP A 115 11.13 12.53 -20.65
C ASP A 115 10.85 13.84 -19.89
N ASP A 116 11.65 14.89 -20.14
CA ASP A 116 11.43 16.23 -19.56
C ASP A 116 10.09 16.88 -19.95
N ARG A 117 9.59 16.59 -21.16
CA ARG A 117 8.29 17.10 -21.62
C ARG A 117 7.17 16.38 -20.88
N THR A 118 7.29 15.07 -20.70
CA THR A 118 6.37 14.27 -19.90
C THR A 118 6.30 14.79 -18.47
N ARG A 119 7.43 15.10 -17.82
CA ARG A 119 7.45 15.69 -16.47
C ARG A 119 6.68 17.01 -16.41
N THR A 120 6.92 17.89 -17.40
CA THR A 120 6.23 19.18 -17.49
C THR A 120 4.72 19.00 -17.69
N SER A 121 4.33 18.04 -18.55
CA SER A 121 2.93 17.68 -18.79
C SER A 121 2.28 17.12 -17.53
N LEU A 122 2.94 16.21 -16.82
CA LEU A 122 2.45 15.57 -15.60
C LEU A 122 2.16 16.60 -14.51
N LEU A 123 3.06 17.56 -14.28
CA LEU A 123 2.85 18.67 -13.35
C LEU A 123 1.65 19.53 -13.76
N ARG A 124 1.50 19.84 -15.05
CA ARG A 124 0.37 20.64 -15.55
C ARG A 124 -0.96 19.91 -15.35
N MET A 125 -1.07 18.66 -15.80
CA MET A 125 -2.27 17.83 -15.62
C MET A 125 -2.64 17.68 -14.15
N SER A 126 -1.62 17.50 -13.28
CA SER A 126 -1.84 17.39 -11.84
C SER A 126 -2.44 18.68 -11.26
N ARG A 127 -2.03 19.87 -11.72
CA ARG A 127 -2.66 21.13 -11.29
C ARG A 127 -4.11 21.23 -11.73
N GLU A 128 -4.42 20.82 -12.96
CA GLU A 128 -5.79 20.81 -13.47
C GLU A 128 -6.68 19.86 -12.66
N LEU A 129 -6.20 18.65 -12.37
CA LEU A 129 -6.89 17.71 -11.49
C LEU A 129 -7.02 18.25 -10.06
N ALA A 130 -5.99 18.88 -9.51
CA ALA A 130 -6.03 19.48 -8.17
C ALA A 130 -7.07 20.60 -8.08
N ALA A 131 -7.15 21.47 -9.10
CA ALA A 131 -8.14 22.53 -9.20
C ALA A 131 -9.58 21.99 -9.25
N ALA A 132 -9.77 20.80 -9.82
CA ALA A 132 -11.06 20.10 -9.84
C ALA A 132 -11.34 19.25 -8.58
N GLY A 133 -10.41 19.18 -7.62
CA GLY A 133 -10.51 18.28 -6.45
C GLY A 133 -10.25 16.81 -6.76
N ALA A 134 -9.85 16.49 -8.00
CA ALA A 134 -9.70 15.15 -8.52
C ALA A 134 -8.32 14.52 -8.29
N LEU A 135 -7.28 15.29 -7.96
CA LEU A 135 -5.92 14.75 -7.78
C LEU A 135 -5.81 13.94 -6.47
N LEU A 136 -5.23 12.74 -6.54
CA LEU A 136 -4.78 11.99 -5.38
C LEU A 136 -3.29 12.21 -5.11
N ALA A 137 -2.46 11.97 -6.13
CA ALA A 137 -1.01 11.97 -6.05
C ALA A 137 -0.39 12.13 -7.43
N LEU A 138 0.90 12.50 -7.46
CA LEU A 138 1.77 12.29 -8.62
C LEU A 138 2.56 11.01 -8.39
N GLU A 139 2.85 10.26 -9.45
CA GLU A 139 3.73 9.10 -9.39
C GLU A 139 4.97 9.30 -10.25
N GLY A 140 6.08 8.69 -9.81
CA GLY A 140 7.31 8.59 -10.59
C GLY A 140 7.17 7.76 -11.86
N PRO A 141 8.26 7.54 -12.61
CA PRO A 141 8.25 6.68 -13.79
C PRO A 141 7.73 5.27 -13.49
N ASN A 142 6.91 4.73 -14.38
CA ASN A 142 6.41 3.37 -14.30
C ASN A 142 7.48 2.37 -14.78
N GLU A 143 7.89 1.45 -13.90
CA GLU A 143 8.79 0.33 -14.18
C GLU A 143 9.96 0.66 -15.12
N PRO A 144 10.91 1.51 -14.68
CA PRO A 144 12.00 1.99 -15.52
C PRO A 144 12.99 0.90 -15.98
N ASN A 145 12.87 -0.30 -15.42
CA ASN A 145 13.54 -1.52 -15.89
C ASN A 145 12.95 -2.07 -17.20
N ASN A 146 11.68 -1.77 -17.47
CA ASN A 146 10.98 -2.12 -18.70
C ASN A 146 10.92 -0.92 -19.67
N TRP A 147 10.81 0.30 -19.13
CA TRP A 147 10.60 1.52 -19.91
C TRP A 147 11.68 2.58 -19.63
N ALA A 148 12.61 2.75 -20.56
CA ALA A 148 13.73 3.67 -20.39
C ALA A 148 13.28 5.13 -20.15
N VAL A 149 13.83 5.77 -19.13
CA VAL A 149 13.57 7.17 -18.75
C VAL A 149 14.61 8.06 -19.40
N THR A 150 14.21 9.18 -19.98
CA THR A 150 15.15 10.19 -20.50
C THR A 150 15.13 11.44 -19.63
N TYR A 151 16.30 11.94 -19.24
CA TYR A 151 16.42 13.18 -18.49
C TYR A 151 17.61 13.99 -18.97
N HIS A 152 17.37 15.25 -19.35
CA HIS A 152 18.38 16.14 -19.93
C HIS A 152 19.18 15.51 -21.08
N GLY A 153 18.48 14.73 -21.93
CA GLY A 153 19.07 14.05 -23.09
C GLY A 153 19.82 12.76 -22.76
N GLN A 154 19.93 12.37 -21.49
CA GLN A 154 20.50 11.09 -21.08
C GLN A 154 19.40 10.06 -20.87
N GLN A 155 19.56 8.87 -21.45
CA GLN A 155 18.59 7.79 -21.35
C GLN A 155 19.06 6.73 -20.34
N SER A 156 18.18 6.30 -19.44
CA SER A 156 18.45 5.18 -18.55
C SER A 156 18.53 3.89 -19.35
N ARG A 157 19.24 2.93 -18.81
CA ARG A 157 19.34 1.60 -19.38
C ARG A 157 19.23 0.60 -18.27
N ALA A 158 18.27 -0.32 -18.38
CA ALA A 158 18.10 -1.39 -17.43
C ALA A 158 19.45 -2.04 -17.14
N ASP A 159 20.24 -2.44 -18.12
CA ASP A 159 21.51 -3.14 -17.93
C ASP A 159 22.71 -2.30 -17.46
N ALA A 160 22.63 -0.97 -17.44
CA ALA A 160 23.80 -0.11 -17.24
C ALA A 160 23.64 0.96 -16.16
N THR A 161 22.62 1.82 -16.23
CA THR A 161 22.46 2.92 -15.27
C THR A 161 21.02 3.39 -15.12
N PHE A 162 20.62 3.66 -13.87
CA PHE A 162 19.39 4.33 -13.48
C PHE A 162 19.59 5.78 -13.07
N LEU A 163 20.76 6.38 -13.31
CA LEU A 163 21.00 7.78 -12.96
C LEU A 163 19.95 8.75 -13.56
N PRO A 164 19.52 8.61 -14.84
CA PRO A 164 18.42 9.44 -15.36
C PRO A 164 17.08 9.21 -14.66
N VAL A 165 16.80 7.99 -14.19
CA VAL A 165 15.59 7.67 -13.40
C VAL A 165 15.62 8.44 -12.08
N ALA A 166 16.72 8.34 -11.35
CA ALA A 166 16.89 8.99 -10.06
C ALA A 166 16.81 10.52 -10.18
N GLN A 167 17.49 11.10 -11.17
CA GLN A 167 17.45 12.55 -11.40
C GLN A 167 16.06 13.03 -11.82
N TRP A 168 15.38 12.30 -12.70
CA TRP A 168 14.01 12.63 -13.11
C TRP A 168 13.05 12.57 -11.91
N GLN A 169 13.14 11.53 -11.08
CA GLN A 169 12.32 11.37 -9.87
C GLN A 169 12.57 12.48 -8.86
N GLN A 170 13.84 12.83 -8.59
CA GLN A 170 14.20 13.95 -7.72
C GLN A 170 13.62 15.26 -8.26
N ALA A 171 13.73 15.49 -9.56
CA ALA A 171 13.23 16.70 -10.20
C ALA A 171 11.69 16.79 -10.14
N LEU A 172 10.97 15.68 -10.32
CA LEU A 172 9.52 15.63 -10.11
C LEU A 172 9.17 15.98 -8.67
N TYR A 173 9.83 15.34 -7.69
CA TYR A 173 9.59 15.59 -6.26
C TYR A 173 9.81 17.05 -5.91
N ALA A 174 10.98 17.61 -6.26
CA ALA A 174 11.32 18.99 -5.98
C ALA A 174 10.34 19.97 -6.64
N ALA A 175 9.95 19.73 -7.89
CA ALA A 175 8.99 20.58 -8.59
C ALA A 175 7.61 20.54 -7.93
N ALA A 176 7.11 19.37 -7.55
CA ALA A 176 5.83 19.23 -6.86
C ALA A 176 5.85 19.91 -5.49
N LYS A 177 6.93 19.74 -4.71
CA LYS A 177 7.04 20.33 -3.36
C LYS A 177 7.30 21.84 -3.34
N ASN A 178 7.85 22.39 -4.41
CA ASN A 178 8.02 23.84 -4.58
C ASN A 178 6.81 24.52 -5.22
N ASP A 179 5.85 23.75 -5.74
CA ASP A 179 4.64 24.28 -6.36
C ASP A 179 3.63 24.76 -5.30
N PRO A 180 2.99 25.94 -5.47
CA PRO A 180 2.05 26.47 -4.48
C PRO A 180 0.80 25.60 -4.26
N VAL A 181 0.40 24.80 -5.25
CA VAL A 181 -0.74 23.89 -5.19
C VAL A 181 -0.28 22.47 -4.89
N LEU A 182 0.64 21.94 -5.70
CA LEU A 182 1.00 20.53 -5.66
C LEU A 182 1.77 20.11 -4.40
N LYS A 183 2.37 21.04 -3.66
CA LYS A 183 3.08 20.73 -2.40
C LYS A 183 2.22 20.02 -1.36
N HIS A 184 0.90 20.17 -1.45
CA HIS A 184 -0.08 19.56 -0.56
C HIS A 184 -0.45 18.11 -0.94
N TYR A 185 -0.02 17.66 -2.11
CA TYR A 185 -0.28 16.31 -2.60
C TYR A 185 0.96 15.42 -2.44
N PRO A 186 0.77 14.12 -2.14
CA PRO A 186 1.87 13.19 -2.07
C PRO A 186 2.47 12.94 -3.45
N VAL A 187 3.77 12.65 -3.47
CA VAL A 187 4.48 12.09 -4.62
C VAL A 187 4.82 10.65 -4.28
N PHE A 188 4.30 9.71 -5.07
CA PHE A 188 4.65 8.30 -4.99
C PHE A 188 5.95 8.05 -5.76
N HIS A 189 6.75 7.13 -5.25
CA HIS A 189 8.00 6.76 -5.87
C HIS A 189 7.78 6.10 -7.23
N SER A 190 8.83 6.07 -8.06
CA SER A 190 8.90 5.22 -9.25
C SER A 190 8.70 3.75 -8.85
N SER A 191 7.83 3.02 -9.54
CA SER A 191 7.58 1.59 -9.29
C SER A 191 8.77 0.74 -9.73
N GLU A 192 9.05 -0.34 -8.98
CA GLU A 192 10.16 -1.30 -9.22
C GLU A 192 11.58 -0.71 -9.24
N ALA A 193 11.72 0.61 -9.05
CA ALA A 193 12.96 1.31 -9.33
C ALA A 193 14.05 1.08 -8.27
N GLY A 194 13.64 0.85 -7.02
CA GLY A 194 14.57 0.56 -5.92
C GLY A 194 15.22 -0.80 -6.11
N GLY A 195 14.43 -1.85 -6.34
CA GLY A 195 14.93 -3.21 -6.51
C GLY A 195 15.67 -3.42 -7.82
N ALA A 196 15.26 -2.74 -8.89
CA ALA A 196 15.78 -2.94 -10.24
C ALA A 196 17.01 -2.11 -10.62
N GLU A 197 17.48 -1.17 -9.78
CA GLU A 197 18.59 -0.30 -10.15
C GLU A 197 19.90 -1.10 -10.42
N PRO A 198 20.56 -0.90 -11.59
CA PRO A 198 21.80 -1.62 -11.94
C PRO A 198 23.05 -1.02 -11.27
N ASP A 199 22.96 0.22 -10.81
CA ASP A 199 23.95 1.00 -10.08
C ASP A 199 23.29 1.64 -8.86
N ASN A 200 24.04 1.86 -7.77
CA ASN A 200 23.49 2.33 -6.49
C ASN A 200 23.16 3.82 -6.56
N VAL A 201 22.06 4.20 -7.21
CA VAL A 201 21.63 5.60 -7.36
C VAL A 201 20.76 6.05 -6.21
N GLY A 202 20.40 5.16 -5.28
CA GLY A 202 19.70 5.52 -4.04
C GLY A 202 18.19 5.36 -4.10
N LEU A 203 17.66 4.69 -5.13
CA LEU A 203 16.22 4.54 -5.35
C LEU A 203 15.55 3.59 -4.33
N GLN A 204 16.32 2.84 -3.55
CA GLN A 204 15.87 2.06 -2.40
C GLN A 204 15.50 2.94 -1.17
N PHE A 205 15.60 4.26 -1.27
CA PHE A 205 15.26 5.21 -0.20
C PHE A 205 14.23 6.24 -0.65
N LEU A 206 13.38 6.72 0.27
CA LEU A 206 12.57 7.93 0.03
C LEU A 206 13.39 9.20 0.13
N ALA A 207 14.36 9.19 1.04
CA ALA A 207 15.40 10.19 1.19
C ALA A 207 16.71 9.47 1.50
N ILE A 208 17.76 9.73 0.73
CA ILE A 208 19.04 9.05 0.88
C ILE A 208 19.65 9.42 2.25
N PRO A 209 19.94 8.44 3.13
CA PRO A 209 20.59 8.73 4.40
C PRO A 209 22.07 9.08 4.21
N PRO A 210 22.71 9.70 5.21
CA PRO A 210 24.16 9.77 5.26
C PRO A 210 24.79 8.39 5.11
N ASP A 211 25.98 8.35 4.50
CA ASP A 211 26.81 7.13 4.39
C ASP A 211 26.21 5.96 3.57
N ALA A 212 25.14 6.20 2.80
CA ALA A 212 24.53 5.20 1.92
C ALA A 212 25.41 4.76 0.72
N ALA A 213 26.54 5.45 0.49
CA ALA A 213 27.46 5.22 -0.62
C ALA A 213 26.76 5.14 -1.99
N THR A 214 25.76 6.01 -2.20
CA THR A 214 25.00 6.14 -3.45
C THR A 214 25.67 7.11 -4.41
N LEU A 215 25.37 6.97 -5.70
CA LEU A 215 25.79 7.92 -6.74
C LEU A 215 25.09 9.27 -6.62
N MET A 216 23.82 9.26 -6.19
CA MET A 216 23.10 10.49 -5.88
C MET A 216 23.48 10.98 -4.48
N PRO A 217 23.54 12.30 -4.23
CA PRO A 217 23.99 12.83 -2.95
C PRO A 217 23.08 12.44 -1.78
N SER A 218 23.68 12.27 -0.59
CA SER A 218 22.95 12.17 0.69
C SER A 218 21.96 13.33 0.84
N GLY A 219 20.79 13.03 1.40
CA GLY A 219 19.69 14.00 1.56
C GLY A 219 18.84 14.23 0.31
N THR A 220 19.18 13.62 -0.83
CA THR A 220 18.30 13.61 -2.00
C THR A 220 16.96 12.98 -1.63
N ARG A 221 15.85 13.66 -1.94
CA ARG A 221 14.48 13.19 -1.70
C ARG A 221 13.80 12.83 -3.00
N TYR A 222 13.18 11.66 -3.04
CA TYR A 222 12.51 11.12 -4.22
C TYR A 222 10.99 11.07 -4.09
N ALA A 223 10.46 10.81 -2.91
CA ALA A 223 9.02 10.57 -2.74
C ALA A 223 8.58 10.72 -1.28
N ASP A 224 7.27 10.74 -1.08
CA ASP A 224 6.63 10.65 0.24
C ASP A 224 6.22 9.21 0.58
N PHE A 225 6.00 8.36 -0.42
CA PHE A 225 5.61 6.96 -0.27
C PHE A 225 6.47 6.06 -1.14
N ALA A 226 6.94 4.96 -0.56
CA ALA A 226 7.53 3.85 -1.29
C ALA A 226 6.46 3.22 -2.18
N ASN A 227 6.85 2.85 -3.38
CA ASN A 227 5.96 2.29 -4.38
C ASN A 227 6.53 0.96 -4.90
N VAL A 228 5.66 -0.05 -4.98
CA VAL A 228 5.99 -1.41 -5.43
C VAL A 228 4.91 -1.91 -6.37
N HIS A 229 5.27 -2.76 -7.32
CA HIS A 229 4.32 -3.55 -8.10
C HIS A 229 4.36 -5.00 -7.60
N ASN A 230 3.88 -5.21 -6.38
CA ASN A 230 3.90 -6.49 -5.71
C ASN A 230 2.82 -7.43 -6.27
N TYR A 231 2.98 -7.89 -7.51
CA TYR A 231 2.04 -8.77 -8.18
C TYR A 231 1.86 -10.10 -7.44
N ILE A 232 0.63 -10.34 -6.96
CA ILE A 232 0.29 -11.56 -6.23
C ILE A 232 0.37 -12.82 -7.13
N CYS A 233 0.32 -12.65 -8.44
CA CYS A 233 0.41 -13.71 -9.45
C CYS A 233 1.83 -14.22 -9.74
N ARG A 234 2.86 -13.79 -9.00
CA ARG A 234 4.25 -14.26 -9.15
C ARG A 234 4.44 -15.76 -8.84
N LYS A 235 3.41 -16.45 -8.35
CA LYS A 235 3.33 -17.92 -8.31
C LYS A 235 2.25 -18.42 -9.28
N PRO A 236 2.43 -19.58 -9.92
CA PRO A 236 1.45 -20.10 -10.87
C PRO A 236 0.19 -20.71 -10.20
N GLN A 237 0.17 -20.82 -8.86
CA GLN A 237 -0.95 -21.34 -8.10
C GLN A 237 -1.21 -20.52 -6.84
N ILE A 238 -2.45 -20.56 -6.36
CA ILE A 238 -2.80 -20.02 -5.04
C ILE A 238 -2.06 -20.84 -3.99
N ILE A 239 -1.37 -20.13 -3.09
CA ILE A 239 -0.71 -20.72 -1.93
C ILE A 239 -1.34 -20.21 -0.65
N ASP A 240 -1.10 -20.91 0.45
CA ASP A 240 -1.57 -20.46 1.76
C ASP A 240 -1.00 -19.08 2.13
N ASN A 241 -1.81 -18.25 2.77
CA ASN A 241 -1.47 -16.89 3.21
C ASN A 241 -0.89 -15.97 2.11
N MET A 242 -1.15 -16.24 0.84
CA MET A 242 -0.55 -15.53 -0.29
C MET A 242 -0.72 -14.00 -0.23
N ALA A 243 -1.94 -13.52 0.03
CA ALA A 243 -2.23 -12.09 0.16
C ALA A 243 -1.50 -11.46 1.35
N TRP A 244 -1.38 -12.19 2.46
CA TRP A 244 -0.67 -11.69 3.64
C TRP A 244 0.84 -11.57 3.40
N LEU A 245 1.45 -12.59 2.78
CA LEU A 245 2.88 -12.61 2.47
C LEU A 245 3.26 -11.58 1.41
N ASN A 246 2.40 -11.40 0.40
CA ASN A 246 2.55 -10.36 -0.62
C ASN A 246 2.53 -8.94 -0.01
N ALA A 247 1.77 -8.76 1.08
CA ALA A 247 1.65 -7.50 1.80
C ALA A 247 2.68 -7.31 2.92
N ASP A 248 3.39 -8.36 3.33
CA ASP A 248 4.32 -8.30 4.46
C ASP A 248 5.59 -7.54 4.04
N PRO A 249 5.91 -6.42 4.71
CA PRO A 249 7.02 -5.56 4.30
C PRO A 249 8.41 -6.14 4.52
N VAL A 250 8.54 -7.26 5.24
CA VAL A 250 9.81 -7.94 5.46
C VAL A 250 9.84 -9.34 4.84
N PHE A 251 8.84 -9.70 4.05
CA PHE A 251 8.81 -10.99 3.38
C PHE A 251 9.94 -11.09 2.37
N ARG A 252 10.72 -12.18 2.48
CA ARG A 252 11.86 -12.50 1.61
C ARG A 252 11.48 -13.72 0.79
N GLY A 253 11.01 -13.52 -0.43
CA GLY A 253 10.52 -14.63 -1.21
C GLY A 253 10.19 -14.26 -2.64
N TRP A 254 9.05 -14.76 -3.10
CA TRP A 254 8.65 -14.77 -4.50
C TRP A 254 8.00 -13.48 -4.99
N SER A 255 7.70 -12.54 -4.10
CA SER A 255 6.99 -11.31 -4.43
C SER A 255 7.98 -10.16 -4.53
N ASP A 256 7.72 -9.25 -5.48
CA ASP A 256 8.41 -7.95 -5.56
C ASP A 256 7.81 -6.98 -4.54
N GLY A 257 7.93 -7.38 -3.28
CA GLY A 257 7.43 -6.64 -2.13
C GLY A 257 8.42 -5.61 -1.61
N LEU A 258 8.00 -4.89 -0.57
CA LEU A 258 8.77 -3.79 -0.01
C LEU A 258 10.21 -4.14 0.38
N TYR A 259 10.46 -5.37 0.84
CA TYR A 259 11.81 -5.80 1.24
C TYR A 259 12.78 -5.81 0.06
N VAL A 260 12.39 -6.40 -1.07
CA VAL A 260 13.31 -6.55 -2.22
C VAL A 260 13.47 -5.26 -3.02
N GLU A 261 12.60 -4.28 -2.77
CA GLU A 261 12.65 -2.95 -3.38
C GLU A 261 13.38 -1.92 -2.50
N TYR A 262 13.14 -1.94 -1.19
CA TYR A 262 13.58 -0.89 -0.26
C TYR A 262 14.42 -1.41 0.92
N GLY A 263 14.55 -2.73 1.11
CA GLY A 263 15.35 -3.33 2.19
C GLY A 263 16.71 -3.84 1.71
N LYS A 264 16.67 -4.68 0.67
CA LYS A 264 17.84 -5.12 -0.07
C LYS A 264 17.45 -5.34 -1.53
N THR A 265 18.01 -4.54 -2.42
CA THR A 265 17.58 -4.50 -3.83
C THR A 265 17.78 -5.86 -4.49
N TRP A 266 16.76 -6.40 -5.17
CA TRP A 266 16.84 -7.76 -5.74
C TRP A 266 17.91 -7.87 -6.82
N ARG A 267 18.19 -6.80 -7.56
CA ARG A 267 19.07 -6.89 -8.72
C ARG A 267 20.55 -6.92 -8.37
N LYS A 268 20.98 -6.01 -7.49
CA LYS A 268 22.38 -5.80 -7.13
C LYS A 268 22.66 -5.94 -5.64
N GLY A 269 21.63 -6.11 -4.82
CA GLY A 269 21.79 -6.36 -3.39
C GLY A 269 22.21 -5.12 -2.60
N PHE A 270 21.93 -3.91 -3.09
CA PHE A 270 22.22 -2.68 -2.37
C PHE A 270 21.41 -2.63 -1.08
N ALA A 271 22.04 -2.20 0.00
CA ALA A 271 21.38 -2.08 1.29
C ALA A 271 20.41 -0.88 1.28
N GLY A 272 19.23 -1.10 1.83
CA GLY A 272 18.20 -0.09 2.06
C GLY A 272 17.84 0.01 3.54
N TYR A 273 16.55 0.16 3.82
CA TYR A 273 15.99 0.23 5.17
C TYR A 273 16.11 -1.09 5.94
N SER A 274 16.24 -0.98 7.27
CA SER A 274 16.16 -2.14 8.17
C SER A 274 14.75 -2.73 8.20
N ASP A 275 14.58 -3.98 8.64
CA ASP A 275 13.25 -4.60 8.83
C ASP A 275 12.33 -3.77 9.74
N ALA A 276 12.90 -3.13 10.77
CA ALA A 276 12.14 -2.27 11.68
C ALA A 276 11.62 -1.01 10.98
N ASP A 277 12.45 -0.41 10.11
CA ASP A 277 12.07 0.77 9.33
C ASP A 277 11.12 0.41 8.20
N LEU A 278 11.31 -0.73 7.53
CA LEU A 278 10.39 -1.26 6.52
C LEU A 278 8.99 -1.43 7.09
N ARG A 279 8.80 -1.86 8.34
CA ARG A 279 7.47 -1.94 8.98
C ARG A 279 6.79 -0.58 9.24
N ARG A 280 7.53 0.53 9.11
CA ARG A 280 7.06 1.91 9.37
C ARG A 280 7.06 2.81 8.13
N LEU A 281 7.85 2.48 7.12
CA LEU A 281 7.99 3.22 5.85
C LEU A 281 6.63 3.55 5.21
N PRO A 282 6.28 4.81 4.91
CA PRO A 282 5.06 5.09 4.16
C PRO A 282 5.10 4.38 2.80
N ARG A 283 4.04 3.64 2.45
CA ARG A 283 4.03 2.80 1.24
C ARG A 283 2.68 2.76 0.53
N VAL A 284 2.74 2.49 -0.77
CA VAL A 284 1.62 2.21 -1.67
C VAL A 284 1.98 1.04 -2.57
N THR A 285 0.98 0.40 -3.16
CA THR A 285 1.18 -0.46 -4.33
C THR A 285 0.35 0.13 -5.45
N THR A 286 1.00 0.53 -6.52
CA THR A 286 0.34 1.15 -7.67
C THR A 286 -0.08 0.16 -8.72
N GLU A 287 0.41 -1.09 -8.65
CA GLU A 287 -0.13 -2.22 -9.39
C GLU A 287 0.03 -3.52 -8.62
N THR A 288 -1.02 -4.33 -8.60
CA THR A 288 -0.97 -5.74 -8.24
C THR A 288 -2.21 -6.42 -8.79
N GLY A 289 -2.19 -7.74 -8.94
CA GLY A 289 -3.36 -8.46 -9.43
C GLY A 289 -3.01 -9.83 -9.96
N TRP A 290 -3.99 -10.44 -10.58
CA TRP A 290 -3.88 -11.72 -11.28
C TRP A 290 -4.95 -11.81 -12.35
N VAL A 291 -4.56 -12.09 -13.59
CA VAL A 291 -5.50 -12.37 -14.69
C VAL A 291 -6.42 -13.56 -14.40
N THR A 292 -7.59 -13.58 -15.04
CA THR A 292 -8.49 -14.74 -15.12
C THR A 292 -8.28 -15.50 -16.44
N GLY A 293 -8.82 -16.72 -16.53
CA GLY A 293 -8.85 -17.49 -17.79
C GLY A 293 -7.71 -18.50 -17.95
N GLY A 294 -7.35 -18.83 -19.20
CA GLY A 294 -6.54 -20.02 -19.53
C GLY A 294 -5.12 -20.10 -18.92
N LYS A 295 -4.59 -18.97 -18.43
CA LYS A 295 -3.31 -18.90 -17.67
C LYS A 295 -3.49 -18.35 -16.25
N GLY A 296 -4.73 -18.12 -15.83
CA GLY A 296 -5.08 -17.35 -14.65
C GLY A 296 -5.96 -18.12 -13.68
N LEU A 297 -6.60 -17.36 -12.79
CA LEU A 297 -7.58 -17.87 -11.85
C LEU A 297 -8.96 -18.00 -12.50
N THR A 298 -9.87 -18.73 -11.87
CA THR A 298 -11.30 -18.51 -12.13
C THR A 298 -11.72 -17.12 -11.62
N GLU A 299 -12.77 -16.54 -12.17
CA GLU A 299 -13.32 -15.26 -11.70
C GLU A 299 -13.68 -15.32 -10.20
N GLU A 300 -14.25 -16.44 -9.75
CA GLU A 300 -14.57 -16.66 -8.33
C GLU A 300 -13.31 -16.67 -7.45
N GLN A 301 -12.24 -17.35 -7.89
CA GLN A 301 -10.97 -17.37 -7.18
C GLN A 301 -10.35 -15.97 -7.11
N GLN A 302 -10.33 -15.24 -8.23
CA GLN A 302 -9.81 -13.88 -8.29
C GLN A 302 -10.60 -12.94 -7.37
N GLY A 303 -11.93 -12.97 -7.42
CA GLY A 303 -12.79 -12.14 -6.57
C GLY A 303 -12.56 -12.37 -5.07
N ARG A 304 -12.43 -13.64 -4.65
CA ARG A 304 -12.10 -13.99 -3.25
C ARG A 304 -10.68 -13.54 -2.88
N LEU A 305 -9.72 -13.71 -3.77
CA LEU A 305 -8.33 -13.31 -3.55
C LEU A 305 -8.19 -11.80 -3.40
N TYR A 306 -8.87 -11.03 -4.24
CA TYR A 306 -8.81 -9.56 -4.23
C TYR A 306 -9.39 -8.95 -2.96
N LEU A 307 -10.45 -9.53 -2.39
CA LEU A 307 -10.94 -9.13 -1.07
C LEU A 307 -9.85 -9.32 0.00
N ASN A 308 -9.18 -10.47 0.02
CA ASN A 308 -8.09 -10.74 0.93
C ASN A 308 -6.88 -9.83 0.69
N LEU A 309 -6.58 -9.52 -0.56
CA LEU A 309 -5.49 -8.64 -0.95
C LEU A 309 -5.70 -7.22 -0.42
N TYR A 310 -6.87 -6.60 -0.65
CA TYR A 310 -7.16 -5.27 -0.08
C TYR A 310 -7.08 -5.27 1.45
N LEU A 311 -7.64 -6.29 2.10
CA LEU A 311 -7.61 -6.41 3.56
C LEU A 311 -6.17 -6.57 4.09
N ALA A 312 -5.37 -7.44 3.47
CA ALA A 312 -3.99 -7.69 3.85
C ALA A 312 -3.12 -6.44 3.65
N GLN A 313 -3.18 -5.82 2.47
CA GLN A 313 -2.46 -4.59 2.16
C GLN A 313 -2.82 -3.48 3.15
N PHE A 314 -4.11 -3.24 3.39
CA PHE A 314 -4.55 -2.24 4.36
C PHE A 314 -4.04 -2.57 5.77
N LYS A 315 -4.17 -3.82 6.23
CA LYS A 315 -3.70 -4.26 7.55
C LYS A 315 -2.18 -4.10 7.70
N GLN A 316 -1.41 -4.33 6.63
CA GLN A 316 0.03 -4.12 6.54
C GLN A 316 0.42 -2.66 6.20
N ARG A 317 -0.54 -1.74 6.32
CA ARG A 317 -0.34 -0.28 6.28
C ARG A 317 0.05 0.28 4.92
N PHE A 318 -0.29 -0.42 3.83
CA PHE A 318 -0.37 0.23 2.53
C PHE A 318 -1.42 1.34 2.60
N LYS A 319 -1.03 2.54 2.19
CA LYS A 319 -1.91 3.70 2.22
C LYS A 319 -2.95 3.63 1.10
N TYR A 320 -2.54 3.16 -0.06
CA TYR A 320 -3.37 2.88 -1.22
C TYR A 320 -2.93 1.57 -1.87
N THR A 321 -3.88 0.86 -2.47
CA THR A 321 -3.66 -0.37 -3.23
C THR A 321 -4.46 -0.28 -4.52
N PHE A 322 -3.78 -0.41 -5.65
CA PHE A 322 -4.38 -0.34 -6.97
C PHE A 322 -4.33 -1.71 -7.64
N ILE A 323 -5.50 -2.31 -7.84
CA ILE A 323 -5.59 -3.56 -8.60
C ILE A 323 -5.48 -3.27 -10.09
N TYR A 324 -4.61 -4.01 -10.76
CA TYR A 324 -4.50 -4.05 -12.21
C TYR A 324 -5.37 -5.19 -12.74
N MET A 325 -6.51 -4.92 -13.41
CA MET A 325 -7.04 -3.61 -13.80
C MET A 325 -8.58 -3.60 -13.77
N LEU A 326 -9.22 -2.45 -13.99
CA LEU A 326 -10.69 -2.30 -13.91
C LEU A 326 -11.43 -3.15 -14.96
N ARG A 327 -10.85 -3.30 -16.15
CA ARG A 327 -11.48 -4.01 -17.28
C ARG A 327 -10.50 -4.93 -18.00
N ASP A 328 -11.02 -6.05 -18.46
CA ASP A 328 -10.29 -6.89 -19.39
C ASP A 328 -10.01 -6.13 -20.70
N ALA A 329 -8.81 -6.37 -21.27
CA ALA A 329 -8.30 -5.83 -22.54
C ALA A 329 -7.71 -4.40 -22.55
N GLY A 330 -7.30 -3.86 -21.41
CA GLY A 330 -6.72 -2.51 -21.29
C GLY A 330 -5.19 -2.38 -21.37
N GLY A 331 -4.43 -3.41 -21.01
CA GLY A 331 -3.03 -3.24 -20.60
C GLY A 331 -1.98 -4.05 -21.36
N SER A 332 -0.70 -3.63 -21.27
CA SER A 332 0.43 -4.24 -21.98
C SER A 332 0.83 -5.65 -21.53
N ASP A 333 0.26 -6.17 -20.45
CA ASP A 333 0.76 -7.41 -19.85
C ASP A 333 -0.24 -8.54 -20.06
N SER A 334 0.04 -9.31 -21.10
CA SER A 334 -0.45 -10.68 -21.25
C SER A 334 0.36 -11.55 -20.29
N GLY A 335 -0.32 -12.20 -19.35
CA GLY A 335 0.31 -13.06 -18.34
C GLY A 335 1.13 -14.23 -18.87
#